data_AF-A0A1Q9T371-F1
#
_entry.id   AF-A0A1Q9T371-F1
#
_cell.length_a   1.000
_cell.length_b   1.000
_cell.length_c   1.000
_cell.angle_alpha   90.00
_cell.angle_beta   90.00
_cell.angle_gamma   90.00
#
_symmetry.space_group_name_H-M   'P 1'
#
loop_
_entity.id
_entity.type
_entity.pdbx_description
1 polymer ?
#
loop_
_entity_poly.entity_id
_entity_poly.type
_entity_poly.pdbx_seq_one_letter_code
_entity_poly.pdbx_strand_id
1 'polypeptide(L)'
;MIRREVDHARCRAGVMLLALGCALLAGCASGGEEPTPPVTTPSTGASAAATLVVVGSGTTIVHLDSQDEIARWASQVLVVTPRSEEPRDHGGAPEVGRDVTVEVDEVIWTAADAITSLGEGQRSTFYEYPAYVQGEGELVPAVEEGRSRLELGQPGVVFLADDVVDDEQVLTLLHVSALEEGQISLAGAAGRVDISHLAQQVDAAALRVDRLTPHPGESLVQRLERYPVQE
;
A
#
# COMPACT_ATOMS: atom_id res chain seq x y z
N MET A 1 20.76 -15.07 -43.73
CA MET A 1 19.97 -16.31 -43.90
C MET A 1 20.38 -17.26 -42.79
N ILE A 2 19.65 -17.27 -41.66
CA ILE A 2 19.56 -18.35 -40.66
C ILE A 2 18.18 -18.12 -40.02
N ARG A 3 17.30 -19.11 -40.15
CA ARG A 3 15.91 -19.13 -39.66
C ARG A 3 15.92 -19.35 -38.15
N ARG A 4 15.15 -18.56 -37.40
CA ARG A 4 14.70 -18.92 -36.05
C ARG A 4 13.27 -19.43 -36.18
N GLU A 5 13.09 -20.72 -35.91
CA GLU A 5 11.80 -21.33 -35.63
C GLU A 5 11.34 -20.84 -34.25
N VAL A 6 10.14 -20.25 -34.20
CA VAL A 6 9.43 -19.91 -32.98
C VAL A 6 8.22 -20.83 -32.93
N ASP A 7 8.35 -21.92 -32.17
CA ASP A 7 7.20 -22.77 -31.86
C ASP A 7 6.27 -22.06 -30.88
N HIS A 8 5.06 -21.78 -31.37
CA HIS A 8 3.92 -21.34 -30.61
C HIS A 8 3.32 -22.54 -29.86
N ALA A 9 3.43 -22.54 -28.52
CA ALA A 9 2.58 -23.37 -27.68
C ALA A 9 1.59 -22.48 -26.92
N ARG A 10 0.42 -22.28 -27.53
CA ARG A 10 -0.79 -21.79 -26.88
C ARG A 10 -1.30 -22.86 -25.93
N CYS A 11 -1.46 -22.54 -24.64
CA CYS A 11 -2.38 -23.26 -23.76
C CYS A 11 -3.33 -22.28 -23.08
N ARG A 12 -4.55 -22.24 -23.62
CA ARG A 12 -5.77 -21.73 -22.99
C ARG A 12 -6.37 -22.84 -22.13
N ALA A 13 -6.75 -22.54 -20.89
CA ALA A 13 -7.85 -23.14 -20.10
C ALA A 13 -7.66 -22.67 -18.64
N GLY A 14 -8.65 -22.23 -17.88
CA GLY A 14 -10.07 -22.08 -18.11
C GLY A 14 -10.65 -21.23 -16.98
N VAL A 15 -11.51 -20.29 -17.35
CA VAL A 15 -12.30 -19.49 -16.40
C VAL A 15 -13.41 -20.40 -15.86
N MET A 16 -13.32 -20.77 -14.58
CA MET A 16 -14.42 -21.44 -13.89
C MET A 16 -15.32 -20.35 -13.29
N LEU A 17 -16.47 -20.12 -13.94
CA LEU A 17 -17.60 -19.43 -13.34
C LEU A 17 -18.09 -20.27 -12.14
N LEU A 18 -18.18 -19.66 -10.95
CA LEU A 18 -19.06 -20.18 -9.90
C LEU A 18 -20.25 -19.24 -9.74
N ALA A 19 -21.42 -19.81 -9.99
CA ALA A 19 -22.71 -19.17 -9.96
C ALA A 19 -23.32 -19.19 -8.55
N LEU A 20 -23.97 -18.08 -8.21
CA LEU A 20 -25.30 -17.95 -7.62
C LEU A 20 -25.77 -19.00 -6.58
N GLY A 21 -25.95 -18.53 -5.35
CA GLY A 21 -26.75 -19.20 -4.33
C GLY A 21 -27.60 -18.18 -3.55
N CYS A 22 -28.71 -17.72 -4.11
CA CYS A 22 -29.75 -17.01 -3.37
C CYS A 22 -30.60 -18.02 -2.58
N ALA A 23 -30.72 -17.85 -1.26
CA ALA A 23 -31.76 -18.47 -0.45
C ALA A 23 -32.58 -17.38 0.24
N LEU A 24 -33.86 -17.31 -0.13
CA LEU A 24 -34.87 -16.42 0.43
C LEU A 24 -35.71 -17.15 1.50
N LEU A 25 -36.02 -16.39 2.55
CA LEU A 25 -37.30 -16.26 3.24
C LEU A 25 -37.76 -17.22 4.37
N ALA A 26 -38.00 -16.54 5.50
CA ALA A 26 -39.25 -16.44 6.26
C ALA A 26 -39.43 -17.30 7.52
N GLY A 27 -39.53 -16.58 8.65
CA GLY A 27 -40.27 -16.97 9.85
C GLY A 27 -40.88 -15.71 10.49
N CYS A 28 -42.22 -15.64 10.55
CA CYS A 28 -42.99 -14.59 11.20
C CYS A 28 -43.60 -15.12 12.52
N ALA A 29 -43.62 -14.28 13.57
CA ALA A 29 -44.65 -14.14 14.64
C ALA A 29 -44.01 -13.36 15.82
N SER A 30 -44.25 -12.07 16.01
CA SER A 30 -45.40 -11.36 16.61
C SER A 30 -45.46 -11.40 18.15
N GLY A 31 -45.35 -10.22 18.79
CA GLY A 31 -45.97 -9.95 20.10
C GLY A 31 -45.21 -8.98 21.03
N GLY A 32 -45.78 -7.78 21.27
CA GLY A 32 -45.78 -7.16 22.60
C GLY A 32 -44.98 -5.86 22.85
N GLU A 33 -45.71 -4.73 22.86
CA GLU A 33 -45.60 -3.55 23.76
C GLU A 33 -44.46 -2.50 23.66
N GLU A 34 -44.83 -1.27 24.05
CA GLU A 34 -44.34 0.08 23.66
C GLU A 34 -43.19 0.65 24.55
N PRO A 35 -42.69 1.91 24.37
CA PRO A 35 -41.27 2.22 24.26
C PRO A 35 -40.66 2.83 25.53
N THR A 36 -39.38 2.57 25.81
CA THR A 36 -38.59 3.36 26.75
C THR A 36 -37.19 3.55 26.17
N PRO A 37 -36.66 4.77 26.04
CA PRO A 37 -35.32 4.97 25.52
C PRO A 37 -34.30 4.85 26.66
N PRO A 38 -33.22 4.07 26.53
CA PRO A 38 -32.04 4.28 27.33
C PRO A 38 -30.96 4.96 26.48
N VAL A 39 -30.64 6.18 26.91
CA VAL A 39 -29.28 6.71 27.10
C VAL A 39 -28.29 6.43 25.96
N THR A 40 -28.08 7.47 25.15
CA THR A 40 -26.87 7.67 24.35
C THR A 40 -25.65 7.75 25.28
N THR A 41 -24.94 6.63 25.44
CA THR A 41 -23.52 6.68 25.81
C THR A 41 -22.74 6.97 24.53
N PRO A 42 -21.83 7.96 24.50
CA PRO A 42 -20.88 8.07 23.40
C PRO A 42 -19.96 6.86 23.51
N SER A 43 -20.22 5.82 22.71
CA SER A 43 -19.20 4.84 22.42
C SER A 43 -18.11 5.59 21.68
N THR A 44 -17.00 5.78 22.38
CA THR A 44 -15.72 6.24 21.86
C THR A 44 -15.40 5.38 20.65
N GLY A 45 -15.73 5.87 19.45
CA GLY A 45 -15.21 5.36 18.20
C GLY A 45 -13.74 5.72 18.13
N ALA A 46 -12.91 5.08 18.96
CA ALA A 46 -11.52 4.88 18.62
C ALA A 46 -11.58 4.05 17.34
N SER A 47 -11.38 4.73 16.20
CA SER A 47 -11.20 4.10 14.91
C SER A 47 -10.22 2.95 15.11
N ALA A 48 -10.70 1.74 14.86
CA ALA A 48 -9.86 0.56 14.89
C ALA A 48 -8.63 0.83 14.01
N ALA A 49 -7.46 0.48 14.53
CA ALA A 49 -6.21 0.58 13.79
C ALA A 49 -6.41 -0.10 12.43
N ALA A 50 -6.31 0.68 11.36
CA ALA A 50 -6.53 0.18 10.01
C ALA A 50 -5.55 -0.97 9.72
N THR A 51 -6.13 -2.08 9.30
CA THR A 51 -5.52 -3.39 9.07
C THR A 51 -4.68 -3.36 7.79
N LEU A 52 -3.41 -3.75 7.92
CA LEU A 52 -2.65 -4.57 6.97
C LEU A 52 -2.56 -4.08 5.51
N VAL A 53 -1.45 -3.42 5.21
CA VAL A 53 -1.13 -2.68 3.98
C VAL A 53 -0.18 -3.51 3.11
N VAL A 54 -0.50 -3.85 1.86
CA VAL A 54 0.35 -4.70 0.99
C VAL A 54 1.34 -3.88 0.18
N VAL A 55 2.65 -4.11 0.35
CA VAL A 55 3.68 -3.63 -0.58
C VAL A 55 4.74 -4.65 -0.78
N GLY A 56 5.26 -4.70 -1.98
CA GLY A 56 6.51 -5.38 -2.21
C GLY A 56 7.72 -4.45 -2.19
N SER A 57 8.65 -4.56 -1.23
CA SER A 57 9.99 -3.95 -1.37
C SER A 57 10.75 -4.46 -2.62
N GLY A 58 10.31 -5.57 -3.23
CA GLY A 58 10.79 -6.03 -4.54
C GLY A 58 9.73 -6.14 -5.65
N THR A 59 8.47 -5.75 -5.41
CA THR A 59 7.46 -5.64 -6.49
C THR A 59 7.02 -4.19 -6.63
N THR A 60 7.57 -3.51 -7.64
CA THR A 60 7.13 -2.16 -7.99
C THR A 60 5.70 -2.19 -8.51
N ILE A 61 4.78 -1.57 -7.77
CA ILE A 61 3.38 -1.39 -8.20
C ILE A 61 3.29 -0.23 -9.20
N VAL A 62 3.97 0.87 -8.89
CA VAL A 62 4.14 2.05 -9.75
C VAL A 62 5.54 2.62 -9.58
N HIS A 63 6.13 3.13 -10.66
CA HIS A 63 7.42 3.80 -10.60
C HIS A 63 7.25 5.22 -10.08
N LEU A 64 7.70 5.48 -8.86
CA LEU A 64 7.75 6.84 -8.29
C LEU A 64 9.14 7.43 -8.53
N ASP A 65 9.39 7.91 -9.76
CA ASP A 65 10.67 8.47 -10.20
C ASP A 65 10.75 10.01 -10.16
N SER A 66 9.61 10.65 -9.91
CA SER A 66 9.45 12.11 -9.97
C SER A 66 8.27 12.58 -9.10
N GLN A 67 8.24 13.88 -8.83
CA GLN A 67 7.12 14.52 -8.13
C GLN A 67 5.81 14.42 -8.93
N ASP A 68 5.88 14.26 -10.25
CA ASP A 68 4.71 14.04 -11.11
C ASP A 68 4.08 12.68 -10.85
N GLU A 69 4.89 11.62 -10.72
CA GLU A 69 4.37 10.29 -10.39
C GLU A 69 3.86 10.22 -8.95
N ILE A 70 4.54 10.88 -8.00
CA ILE A 70 4.04 11.01 -6.62
C ILE A 70 2.68 11.72 -6.65
N ALA A 71 2.59 12.87 -7.33
CA ALA A 71 1.35 13.61 -7.46
C ALA A 71 0.28 12.82 -8.23
N ARG A 72 0.63 11.91 -9.13
CA ARG A 72 -0.36 11.10 -9.86
C ARG A 72 -0.96 9.99 -9.01
N TRP A 73 -0.13 9.29 -8.23
CA TRP A 73 -0.48 8.01 -7.61
C TRP A 73 -0.66 8.06 -6.10
N ALA A 74 0.14 8.88 -5.40
CA ALA A 74 0.18 8.88 -3.95
C ALA A 74 -0.96 9.70 -3.34
N SER A 75 -1.38 9.23 -2.17
CA SER A 75 -2.31 9.89 -1.26
C SER A 75 -1.57 10.51 -0.07
N GLN A 76 -0.43 9.94 0.33
CA GLN A 76 0.34 10.46 1.45
C GLN A 76 1.85 10.21 1.32
N VAL A 77 2.66 11.12 1.86
CA VAL A 77 4.10 10.97 2.04
C VAL A 77 4.43 11.24 3.49
N LEU A 78 5.11 10.29 4.15
CA LEU A 78 5.37 10.33 5.59
C LEU A 78 6.85 10.05 5.88
N VAL A 79 7.39 10.67 6.93
CA VAL A 79 8.56 10.15 7.63
C VAL A 79 8.08 9.16 8.69
N VAL A 80 8.65 7.96 8.70
CA VAL A 80 8.30 6.91 9.65
C VAL A 80 9.54 6.26 10.24
N THR A 81 9.43 5.83 11.49
CA THR A 81 10.44 4.98 12.13
C THR A 81 9.86 3.58 12.39
N PRO A 82 10.44 2.54 11.79
CA PRO A 82 10.07 1.15 12.09
C PRO A 82 10.38 0.79 13.54
N ARG A 83 9.40 0.20 14.22
CA ARG A 83 9.45 -0.17 15.65
C ARG A 83 9.54 -1.67 15.88
N SER A 84 8.94 -2.46 15.00
CA SER A 84 9.00 -3.93 15.04
C SER A 84 8.81 -4.53 13.66
N GLU A 85 9.29 -5.75 13.47
CA GLU A 85 9.06 -6.54 12.26
C GLU A 85 8.72 -7.99 12.61
N GLU A 86 7.88 -8.61 11.79
CA GLU A 86 7.53 -10.03 11.90
C GLU A 86 7.55 -10.68 10.50
N PRO A 87 8.35 -11.72 10.26
CA PRO A 87 8.29 -12.47 9.01
C PRO A 87 6.91 -13.09 8.81
N ARG A 88 6.36 -12.94 7.61
CA ARG A 88 5.11 -13.55 7.19
C ARG A 88 5.41 -14.70 6.23
N ASP A 89 5.67 -15.86 6.80
CA ASP A 89 5.88 -17.11 6.08
C ASP A 89 4.54 -17.80 5.79
N HIS A 90 4.27 -18.07 4.52
CA HIS A 90 3.08 -18.78 4.05
C HIS A 90 3.31 -20.29 3.85
N GLY A 91 4.40 -20.85 4.37
CA GLY A 91 4.64 -22.29 4.41
C GLY A 91 5.82 -22.75 3.57
N GLY A 92 7.00 -22.15 3.76
CA GLY A 92 8.26 -22.58 3.12
C GLY A 92 8.43 -22.09 1.69
N ALA A 93 7.82 -20.95 1.36
CA ALA A 93 8.08 -20.27 0.09
C ALA A 93 9.55 -19.81 0.02
N PRO A 94 10.18 -19.82 -1.18
CA PRO A 94 11.56 -19.37 -1.33
C PRO A 94 11.73 -17.88 -0.98
N GLU A 95 10.66 -17.10 -1.11
CA GLU A 95 10.59 -15.69 -0.77
C GLU A 95 9.54 -15.47 0.31
N VAL A 96 9.90 -14.74 1.35
CA VAL A 96 9.10 -14.50 2.55
C VAL A 96 8.90 -13.00 2.69
N GLY A 97 7.67 -12.57 2.91
CA GLY A 97 7.36 -11.16 3.22
C GLY A 97 7.55 -10.86 4.71
N ARG A 98 7.37 -9.62 5.10
CA ARG A 98 7.36 -9.22 6.51
C ARG A 98 6.33 -8.15 6.78
N ASP A 99 5.76 -8.18 7.98
CA ASP A 99 5.01 -7.07 8.53
C ASP A 99 5.96 -6.15 9.28
N VAL A 100 5.93 -4.86 8.99
CA VAL A 100 6.73 -3.82 9.63
C VAL A 100 5.79 -2.85 10.31
N THR A 101 5.79 -2.84 11.64
CA THR A 101 5.07 -1.83 12.40
C THR A 101 5.92 -0.57 12.49
N VAL A 102 5.37 0.55 12.03
CA VAL A 102 6.02 1.85 12.05
C VAL A 102 5.28 2.81 12.97
N GLU A 103 5.98 3.87 13.37
CA GLU A 103 5.40 5.06 13.97
C GLU A 103 5.64 6.25 13.02
N VAL A 104 4.62 7.07 12.81
CA VAL A 104 4.73 8.27 11.97
C VAL A 104 5.42 9.37 12.74
N ASP A 105 6.60 9.76 12.29
CA ASP A 105 7.37 10.84 12.90
C ASP A 105 6.94 12.21 12.36
N GLU A 106 6.65 12.30 11.06
CA GLU A 106 6.25 13.53 10.37
C GLU A 106 5.32 13.24 9.18
N VAL A 107 4.32 14.09 8.96
CA VAL A 107 3.50 14.08 7.75
C VAL A 107 4.06 15.11 6.78
N ILE A 108 4.77 14.67 5.74
CA ILE A 108 5.36 15.57 4.74
C ILE A 108 4.26 16.15 3.84
N TRP A 109 3.37 15.30 3.34
CA TRP A 109 2.34 15.70 2.40
C TRP A 109 1.14 14.76 2.44
N THR A 110 -0.06 15.31 2.32
CA THR A 110 -1.32 14.56 2.19
C THR A 110 -2.09 15.15 1.02
N ALA A 111 -2.54 14.30 0.11
CA ALA A 111 -3.36 14.73 -1.01
C ALA A 111 -4.71 15.28 -0.52
N ALA A 112 -5.22 16.31 -1.20
CA ALA A 112 -6.49 16.93 -0.84
C ALA A 112 -7.71 15.98 -1.00
N ASP A 113 -7.55 14.91 -1.78
CA ASP A 113 -8.54 13.89 -2.11
C ASP A 113 -8.23 12.53 -1.47
N ALA A 114 -7.29 12.46 -0.52
CA ALA A 114 -7.00 11.24 0.23
C ALA A 114 -8.25 10.75 1.00
N ILE A 115 -8.54 9.45 0.94
CA ILE A 115 -9.70 8.85 1.60
C ILE A 115 -9.35 8.44 3.04
N THR A 116 -8.17 7.84 3.20
CA THR A 116 -7.58 7.46 4.48
C THR A 116 -6.23 8.16 4.64
N SER A 117 -5.81 8.37 5.89
CA SER A 117 -4.58 9.09 6.20
C SER A 117 -4.05 8.70 7.57
N LEU A 118 -2.73 8.69 7.72
CA LEU A 118 -2.07 8.59 9.02
C LEU A 118 -1.62 9.97 9.50
N GLY A 119 -1.72 10.21 10.79
CA GLY A 119 -1.22 11.41 11.46
C GLY A 119 0.07 11.15 12.24
N GLU A 120 0.78 12.22 12.61
CA GLU A 120 1.96 12.16 13.47
C GLU A 120 1.66 11.42 14.79
N GLY A 121 2.61 10.58 15.22
CA GLY A 121 2.52 9.73 16.40
C GLY A 121 1.61 8.51 16.25
N GLN A 122 0.89 8.36 15.13
CA GLN A 122 0.12 7.14 14.88
C GLN A 122 1.04 5.97 14.51
N ARG A 123 0.56 4.76 14.81
CA ARG A 123 1.23 3.51 14.43
C ARG A 123 0.43 2.82 13.35
N SER A 124 1.14 2.21 12.40
CA SER A 124 0.55 1.41 11.33
C SER A 124 1.46 0.23 11.01
N THR A 125 0.94 -0.80 10.35
CA THR A 125 1.72 -1.94 9.91
C THR A 125 1.70 -2.03 8.40
N PHE A 126 2.88 -2.00 7.80
CA PHE A 126 3.12 -2.16 6.37
C PHE A 126 3.69 -3.54 6.10
N TYR A 127 3.12 -4.25 5.13
CA TYR A 127 3.68 -5.48 4.60
C TYR A 127 4.70 -5.15 3.52
N GLU A 128 5.85 -5.81 3.55
CA GLU A 128 6.92 -5.74 2.56
C GLU A 128 7.20 -7.13 1.94
N TYR A 129 7.32 -7.20 0.61
CA TYR A 129 7.59 -8.44 -0.13
C TYR A 129 8.43 -8.29 -1.43
N PRO A 130 9.35 -9.21 -1.74
CA PRO A 130 10.00 -10.13 -0.82
C PRO A 130 10.81 -9.35 0.21
N ALA A 131 10.69 -9.71 1.48
CA ALA A 131 11.52 -9.17 2.54
C ALA A 131 12.76 -10.04 2.77
N TYR A 132 12.58 -11.36 2.68
CA TYR A 132 13.63 -12.36 2.88
C TYR A 132 13.58 -13.43 1.78
N VAL A 133 14.72 -14.06 1.54
CA VAL A 133 14.86 -15.28 0.77
C VAL A 133 15.30 -16.40 1.72
N GLN A 134 14.75 -17.59 1.54
CA GLN A 134 15.13 -18.75 2.33
C GLN A 134 16.47 -19.32 1.83
N GLY A 135 17.52 -19.25 2.65
CA GLY A 135 18.86 -19.74 2.34
C GLY A 135 19.40 -20.66 3.43
N GLU A 136 19.87 -21.86 3.08
CA GLU A 136 20.54 -22.83 3.99
C GLU A 136 19.94 -23.03 5.41
N GLY A 137 18.65 -22.77 5.60
CA GLY A 137 17.97 -22.89 6.91
C GLY A 137 17.79 -21.58 7.68
N GLU A 138 18.24 -20.45 7.14
CA GLU A 138 18.07 -19.10 7.68
C GLU A 138 17.34 -18.18 6.69
N LEU A 139 16.73 -17.11 7.20
CA LEU A 139 16.13 -16.05 6.39
C LEU A 139 17.19 -14.97 6.14
N VAL A 140 17.50 -14.73 4.87
CA VAL A 140 18.44 -13.69 4.45
C VAL A 140 17.64 -12.56 3.80
N PRO A 141 17.90 -11.26 4.09
CA PRO A 141 17.20 -10.17 3.42
C PRO A 141 17.24 -10.30 1.89
N ALA A 142 16.07 -10.16 1.25
CA ALA A 142 15.92 -10.27 -0.21
C ALA A 142 16.44 -9.04 -0.96
N VAL A 143 16.58 -7.93 -0.24
CA VAL A 143 17.06 -6.65 -0.75
C VAL A 143 18.36 -6.31 -0.03
N GLU A 144 19.35 -5.80 -0.77
CA GLU A 144 20.63 -5.34 -0.18
C GLU A 144 20.37 -4.22 0.84
N GLU A 145 21.14 -4.23 1.93
CA GLU A 145 21.12 -3.19 2.97
C GLU A 145 21.31 -1.79 2.34
N GLY A 146 20.43 -0.83 2.68
CA GLY A 146 20.46 0.52 2.12
C GLY A 146 19.69 0.72 0.81
N ARG A 147 19.06 -0.31 0.26
CA ARG A 147 18.07 -0.19 -0.82
C ARG A 147 16.66 -0.19 -0.24
N SER A 148 15.70 0.42 -0.93
CA SER A 148 14.29 0.66 -0.56
C SER A 148 13.62 -0.38 0.36
N ARG A 149 13.98 -0.36 1.66
CA ARG A 149 13.52 -1.23 2.73
C ARG A 149 13.47 -0.41 4.01
N LEU A 150 12.45 -0.65 4.84
CA LEU A 150 12.34 -0.01 6.15
C LEU A 150 13.26 -0.68 7.17
N GLU A 151 14.37 -0.03 7.54
CA GLU A 151 15.29 -0.58 8.53
C GLU A 151 14.84 -0.29 9.97
N LEU A 152 14.92 -1.31 10.83
CA LEU A 152 14.47 -1.20 12.22
C LEU A 152 15.19 -0.08 12.97
N GLY A 153 14.41 0.84 13.55
CA GLY A 153 14.92 1.98 14.30
C GLY A 153 15.54 3.10 13.46
N GLN A 154 15.58 2.98 12.12
CA GLN A 154 16.07 4.03 11.24
C GLN A 154 14.90 4.76 10.56
N PRO A 155 14.83 6.09 10.65
CA PRO A 155 13.82 6.86 9.94
C PRO A 155 13.94 6.67 8.42
N GLY A 156 12.80 6.53 7.76
CA GLY A 156 12.69 6.48 6.30
C GLY A 156 11.47 7.25 5.82
N VAL A 157 11.41 7.51 4.51
CA VAL A 157 10.25 8.12 3.87
C VAL A 157 9.45 7.07 3.14
N VAL A 158 8.14 7.05 3.40
CA VAL A 158 7.19 6.18 2.75
C VAL A 158 6.22 6.96 1.89
N PHE A 159 5.91 6.41 0.73
CA PHE A 159 4.91 6.93 -0.20
C PHE A 159 3.72 5.98 -0.17
N LEU A 160 2.53 6.47 0.10
CA LEU A 160 1.32 5.66 0.30
C LEU A 160 0.25 6.07 -0.70
N ALA A 161 -0.60 5.13 -1.10
CA ALA A 161 -1.85 5.38 -1.84
C ALA A 161 -3.04 4.79 -1.08
N ASP A 162 -4.23 5.37 -1.24
CA ASP A 162 -5.46 4.69 -0.83
C ASP A 162 -5.68 3.44 -1.69
N ASP A 163 -6.16 2.38 -1.05
CA ASP A 163 -6.46 1.08 -1.67
C ASP A 163 -7.60 0.37 -0.91
N VAL A 164 -8.09 -0.73 -1.48
CA VAL A 164 -9.02 -1.65 -0.84
C VAL A 164 -8.47 -3.07 -0.92
N VAL A 165 -8.28 -3.67 0.25
CA VAL A 165 -7.84 -5.06 0.43
C VAL A 165 -8.86 -5.75 1.31
N ASP A 166 -9.34 -6.91 0.87
CA ASP A 166 -10.35 -7.70 1.59
C ASP A 166 -11.59 -6.88 2.01
N ASP A 167 -12.07 -6.02 1.09
CA ASP A 167 -13.19 -5.09 1.26
C ASP A 167 -12.99 -4.00 2.34
N GLU A 168 -11.79 -3.85 2.90
CA GLU A 168 -11.42 -2.79 3.83
C GLU A 168 -10.66 -1.66 3.13
N GLN A 169 -10.99 -0.41 3.47
CA GLN A 169 -10.23 0.76 3.01
C GLN A 169 -8.91 0.84 3.77
N VAL A 170 -7.80 0.74 3.04
CA VAL A 170 -6.45 0.71 3.58
C VAL A 170 -5.55 1.70 2.86
N LEU A 171 -4.33 1.88 3.38
CA LEU A 171 -3.24 2.50 2.64
C LEU A 171 -2.41 1.37 2.03
N THR A 172 -1.94 1.52 0.80
CA THR A 172 -0.96 0.65 0.16
C THR A 172 0.34 1.44 0.05
N LEU A 173 1.44 0.95 0.64
CA LEU A 173 2.74 1.60 0.47
C LEU A 173 3.21 1.36 -1.00
N LEU A 174 3.74 2.39 -1.63
CA LEU A 174 4.14 2.38 -3.05
C LEU A 174 5.65 2.33 -3.19
N HIS A 175 6.35 3.04 -2.29
CA HIS A 175 7.79 3.18 -2.31
C HIS A 175 8.32 3.49 -0.91
N VAL A 176 9.53 3.00 -0.64
CA VAL A 176 10.33 3.33 0.55
C VAL A 176 11.62 3.99 0.07
N SER A 177 11.97 5.12 0.68
CA SER A 177 13.26 5.77 0.47
C SER A 177 13.98 5.98 1.80
N ALA A 178 15.27 5.69 1.83
CA ALA A 178 16.12 6.02 2.97
C ALA A 178 16.20 7.54 3.14
N LEU A 179 16.14 8.01 4.38
CA LEU A 179 16.27 9.42 4.71
C LEU A 179 17.70 9.71 5.18
N GLU A 180 18.46 10.44 4.36
CA GLU A 180 19.83 10.82 4.66
C GLU A 180 19.97 12.34 4.60
N GLU A 181 20.35 12.96 5.73
CA GLU A 181 20.58 14.41 5.83
C GLU A 181 19.39 15.27 5.31
N GLY A 182 18.15 14.80 5.53
CA GLY A 182 16.94 15.49 5.06
C GLY A 182 16.65 15.27 3.57
N GLN A 183 17.33 14.33 2.94
CA GLN A 183 17.17 14.03 1.52
C GLN A 183 16.81 12.57 1.28
N ILE A 184 16.09 12.34 0.18
CA ILE A 184 15.66 11.02 -0.28
C ILE A 184 16.06 10.79 -1.73
N SER A 185 16.15 9.52 -2.12
CA SER A 185 16.32 9.12 -3.52
C SER A 185 15.05 8.45 -4.01
N LEU A 186 14.46 8.99 -5.07
CA LEU A 186 13.29 8.38 -5.72
C LEU A 186 13.72 7.24 -6.65
N ALA A 187 12.87 6.24 -6.83
CA ALA A 187 13.18 5.07 -7.65
C ALA A 187 13.45 5.50 -9.11
N GLY A 188 14.67 5.28 -9.62
CA GLY A 188 15.02 5.64 -11.00
C GLY A 188 15.36 7.11 -11.22
N ALA A 189 15.29 7.96 -10.18
CA ALA A 189 15.72 9.35 -10.27
C ALA A 189 17.25 9.45 -10.30
N ALA A 190 17.78 10.39 -11.10
CA ALA A 190 19.22 10.63 -11.19
C ALA A 190 19.80 11.42 -9.99
N GLY A 191 18.97 11.87 -9.05
CA GLY A 191 19.38 12.77 -7.97
C GLY A 191 18.57 12.62 -6.69
N ARG A 192 18.99 13.36 -5.67
CA ARG A 192 18.32 13.42 -4.36
C ARG A 192 17.32 14.56 -4.29
N VAL A 193 16.26 14.37 -3.52
CA VAL A 193 15.20 15.36 -3.27
C VAL A 193 15.23 15.74 -1.79
N ASP A 194 15.23 17.05 -1.52
CA ASP A 194 15.10 17.59 -0.16
C ASP A 194 13.63 17.50 0.30
N ILE A 195 13.38 16.81 1.40
CA ILE A 195 12.02 16.58 1.90
C ILE A 195 11.32 17.87 2.34
N SER A 196 12.10 18.89 2.75
CA SER A 196 11.58 20.18 3.23
C SER A 196 10.80 20.94 2.14
N HIS A 197 11.09 20.65 0.87
CA HIS A 197 10.40 21.24 -0.28
C HIS A 197 9.49 20.25 -1.01
N LEU A 198 9.49 18.97 -0.61
CA LEU A 198 8.79 17.91 -1.34
C LEU A 198 7.29 18.17 -1.43
N ALA A 199 6.65 18.57 -0.33
CA ALA A 199 5.23 18.88 -0.30
C ALA A 199 4.85 19.94 -1.34
N GLN A 200 5.58 21.06 -1.36
CA GLN A 200 5.35 22.15 -2.30
C GLN A 200 5.57 21.71 -3.76
N GLN A 201 6.58 20.86 -4.00
CA GLN A 201 6.87 20.36 -5.34
C GLN A 201 5.79 19.38 -5.84
N VAL A 202 5.29 18.50 -4.96
CA VAL A 202 4.20 17.57 -5.27
C VAL A 202 2.90 18.33 -5.51
N ASP A 203 2.58 19.36 -4.72
CA ASP A 203 1.42 20.22 -4.96
C ASP A 203 1.51 20.94 -6.31
N ALA A 204 2.68 21.48 -6.64
CA ALA A 204 2.90 22.12 -7.94
C ALA A 204 2.77 21.12 -9.10
N ALA A 205 3.23 19.87 -8.91
CA ALA A 205 3.06 18.80 -9.88
C ALA A 205 1.59 18.38 -10.03
N ALA A 206 0.81 18.35 -8.95
CA ALA A 206 -0.61 18.00 -8.96
C ALA A 206 -1.46 18.94 -9.84
N LEU A 207 -1.00 20.18 -10.08
CA LEU A 207 -1.68 21.13 -10.98
C LEU A 207 -1.54 20.79 -12.47
N ARG A 208 -0.59 19.92 -12.83
CA ARG A 208 -0.21 19.65 -14.23
C ARG A 208 -0.29 18.18 -14.62
N VAL A 209 -0.53 17.28 -13.67
CA VAL A 209 -0.76 15.86 -13.94
C VAL A 209 -2.23 15.51 -13.75
N ASP A 210 -2.72 14.58 -14.55
CA ASP A 210 -4.01 13.94 -14.29
C ASP A 210 -3.83 13.04 -13.06
N ARG A 211 -4.31 13.51 -11.90
CA ARG A 211 -4.35 12.70 -10.68
C ARG A 211 -5.23 11.48 -10.91
N LEU A 212 -4.73 10.32 -10.51
CA LEU A 212 -5.51 9.09 -10.50
C LEU A 212 -6.16 8.97 -9.12
N THR A 213 -7.12 9.84 -8.85
CA THR A 213 -7.82 9.90 -7.56
C THR A 213 -8.53 8.57 -7.28
N PRO A 214 -8.34 7.97 -6.09
CA PRO A 214 -9.07 6.78 -5.69
C PRO A 214 -10.52 7.13 -5.34
N HIS A 215 -11.45 6.19 -5.51
CA HIS A 215 -12.81 6.30 -4.97
C HIS A 215 -12.96 5.41 -3.73
N PRO A 216 -13.85 5.74 -2.79
CA PRO A 216 -14.15 4.86 -1.68
C PRO A 216 -14.59 3.48 -2.17
N GLY A 217 -13.94 2.41 -1.69
CA GLY A 217 -14.23 1.05 -2.15
C GLY A 217 -13.46 0.62 -3.40
N GLU A 218 -12.62 1.48 -3.98
CA GLU A 218 -11.80 1.15 -5.16
C GLU A 218 -10.42 0.62 -4.79
N SER A 219 -9.98 -0.47 -5.44
CA SER A 219 -8.62 -0.97 -5.28
C SER A 219 -7.63 -0.32 -6.25
N LEU A 220 -6.37 -0.23 -5.84
CA LEU A 220 -5.25 0.30 -6.61
C LEU A 220 -5.05 -0.46 -7.92
N VAL A 221 -5.28 -1.77 -7.93
CA VAL A 221 -5.21 -2.61 -9.15
C VAL A 221 -6.29 -2.20 -10.16
N GLN A 222 -7.53 -2.01 -9.72
CA GLN A 222 -8.60 -1.53 -10.60
C GLN A 222 -8.27 -0.16 -11.19
N ARG A 223 -7.61 0.69 -10.40
CA ARG A 223 -7.13 2.00 -10.85
C ARG A 223 -6.05 1.87 -11.93
N LEU A 224 -5.07 0.99 -11.74
CA LEU A 224 -4.01 0.70 -12.72
C LEU A 224 -4.58 0.17 -14.04
N GLU A 225 -5.56 -0.74 -13.98
CA GLU A 225 -6.17 -1.33 -15.18
C GLU A 225 -6.87 -0.29 -16.08
N ARG A 226 -7.38 0.81 -15.51
CA ARG A 226 -8.00 1.91 -16.28
C ARG A 226 -6.97 2.78 -17.00
N TYR A 227 -5.74 2.81 -16.51
CA TYR A 227 -4.66 3.69 -16.98
C TYR A 227 -3.39 2.88 -17.24
N PRO A 228 -3.37 2.04 -18.29
CA PRO A 228 -2.18 1.28 -18.63
C PRO A 228 -1.02 2.27 -18.84
N VAL A 229 0.02 2.13 -18.03
CA VAL A 229 1.28 2.85 -18.20
C VAL A 229 1.75 2.54 -19.63
N GLN A 230 1.87 3.56 -20.47
CA GLN A 230 2.46 3.38 -21.79
C GLN A 230 3.94 3.02 -21.58
N GLU A 231 4.32 1.80 -21.96
CA GLU A 231 5.72 1.36 -22.02
C GLU A 231 6.55 2.21 -22.98
#